data_AF-A0A256XTX8-F1
#
_entry.id   AF-A0A256XTX8-F1
#
_cell.length_a   1.000
_cell.length_b   1.000
_cell.length_c   1.000
_cell.angle_alpha   90.00
_cell.angle_beta   90.00
_cell.angle_gamma   90.00
#
_symmetry.space_group_name_H-M   'P 1'
#
loop_
_entity.id
_entity.type
_entity.pdbx_description
1 polymer ?
#
loop_
_entity_poly.entity_id
_entity_poly.type
_entity_poly.pdbx_seq_one_letter_code
_entity_poly.pdbx_strand_id
1 'polypeptide(L)'
;MEGLYYSILCKIKELEEVDIRTLSKILGEETSDILGYLLDNGFIRIEKGIVKLSEAGRKALILRKPQGKMIIIASKKNTPMMVYRPKFGLSKKLREAGFLVGEGYLLKGSLPEPEKDYSRQLLVIEKAIRESKVRYAALKIYSLSKIFKENHPEFFRKAKCNVKNPTNEENIRLYRMLRNMLVSEGKLERV
;
A
#
# COMPACT_ATOMS: atom_id res chain seq x y z
N MET A 1 3.58 11.75 19.46
CA MET A 1 4.55 12.34 18.54
C MET A 1 3.83 12.62 17.23
N GLU A 2 3.51 13.88 17.02
CA GLU A 2 2.84 14.39 15.81
C GLU A 2 3.75 14.22 14.58
N GLY A 3 3.17 14.25 13.37
CA GLY A 3 3.87 13.96 12.11
C GLY A 3 5.10 14.84 11.86
N LEU A 4 5.06 16.08 12.34
CA LEU A 4 6.14 17.07 12.21
C LEU A 4 7.42 16.63 12.94
N TYR A 5 7.31 16.20 14.20
CA TYR A 5 8.45 15.73 15.00
C TYR A 5 9.12 14.49 14.38
N TYR A 6 8.32 13.55 13.87
CA TYR A 6 8.84 12.36 13.20
C TYR A 6 9.59 12.70 11.91
N SER A 7 9.07 13.64 11.11
CA SER A 7 9.72 14.13 9.89
C SER A 7 11.09 14.73 10.17
N ILE A 8 11.20 15.51 11.25
CA ILE A 8 12.45 16.14 11.68
C ILE A 8 13.46 15.08 12.14
N LEU A 9 13.03 14.11 12.96
CA LEU A 9 13.89 13.00 13.37
C LEU A 9 14.39 12.17 12.17
N CYS A 10 13.53 11.88 11.20
CA CYS A 10 13.93 11.23 9.94
C CYS A 10 14.98 12.04 9.18
N LYS A 11 14.85 13.37 9.15
CA LYS A 11 15.80 14.23 8.45
C LYS A 11 17.16 14.32 9.15
N ILE A 12 17.17 14.41 10.47
CA ILE A 12 18.41 14.33 11.26
C ILE A 12 19.06 12.95 11.08
N LYS A 13 18.27 11.88 10.93
CA LYS A 13 18.81 10.54 10.59
C LYS A 13 19.47 10.50 9.21
N GLU A 14 18.85 11.09 8.20
CA GLU A 14 19.38 11.12 6.83
C GLU A 14 20.68 11.92 6.73
N LEU A 15 20.78 13.01 7.47
CA LEU A 15 21.92 13.93 7.42
C LEU A 15 22.99 13.62 8.47
N GLU A 16 22.71 12.71 9.40
CA GLU A 16 23.47 12.33 10.60
C GLU A 16 23.72 13.46 11.62
N GLU A 17 24.01 14.67 11.13
CA GLU A 17 24.30 15.88 11.89
C GLU A 17 23.69 17.11 11.18
N VAL A 18 22.97 17.96 11.91
CA VAL A 18 22.33 19.15 11.33
C VAL A 18 22.57 20.38 12.20
N ASP A 19 23.10 21.45 11.61
CA ASP A 19 23.29 22.73 12.29
C ASP A 19 21.94 23.38 12.66
N ILE A 20 21.84 23.91 13.88
CA ILE A 20 20.61 24.55 14.39
C ILE A 20 20.17 25.70 13.49
N ARG A 21 21.08 26.52 12.95
CA ARG A 21 20.72 27.65 12.07
C ARG A 21 20.10 27.15 10.78
N THR A 22 20.54 25.98 10.30
CA THR A 22 19.90 25.32 9.15
C THR A 22 18.48 24.93 9.53
N LEU A 23 18.27 24.27 10.68
CA LEU A 23 16.92 23.94 11.15
C LEU A 23 16.05 25.19 11.35
N SER A 24 16.60 26.27 11.92
CA SER A 24 15.92 27.54 12.14
C SER A 24 15.45 28.21 10.85
N LYS A 25 16.24 28.15 9.79
CA LYS A 25 15.84 28.68 8.47
C LYS A 25 14.63 27.93 7.89
N ILE A 26 14.52 26.63 8.16
CA ILE A 26 13.43 25.81 7.61
C ILE A 26 12.19 25.82 8.49
N LEU A 27 12.34 25.62 9.79
CA LEU A 27 11.24 25.51 10.75
C LEU A 27 10.73 26.90 11.20
N GLY A 28 11.51 27.96 11.02
CA GLY A 28 11.09 29.32 11.35
C GLY A 28 10.91 29.53 12.85
N GLU A 29 9.85 30.25 13.24
CA GLU A 29 9.57 30.59 14.64
C GLU A 29 9.32 29.36 15.51
N GLU A 30 8.78 28.27 14.94
CA GLU A 30 8.47 27.02 15.65
C GLU A 30 9.72 26.19 16.02
N THR A 31 10.91 26.58 15.55
CA THR A 31 12.14 25.79 15.73
C THR A 31 12.47 25.55 17.19
N SER A 32 12.33 26.59 18.02
CA SER A 32 12.68 26.52 19.44
C SER A 32 11.79 25.52 20.17
N ASP A 33 10.48 25.59 19.94
CA ASP A 33 9.50 24.71 20.60
C ASP A 33 9.67 23.26 20.16
N ILE A 34 9.92 23.05 18.87
CA ILE A 34 10.10 21.70 18.34
C ILE A 34 11.40 21.06 18.85
N LEU A 35 12.51 21.82 18.83
CA LEU A 35 13.78 21.32 19.35
C LEU A 35 13.71 21.12 20.87
N GLY A 36 13.06 22.03 21.60
CA GLY A 36 12.80 21.90 23.03
C GLY A 36 12.08 20.59 23.34
N TYR A 37 10.95 20.34 22.68
CA TYR A 37 10.21 19.09 22.84
C TYR A 37 11.08 17.85 22.55
N LEU A 38 11.83 17.85 21.44
CA LEU A 38 12.68 16.70 21.08
C LEU A 38 13.84 16.48 22.06
N LEU A 39 14.38 17.57 22.62
CA LEU A 39 15.45 17.54 23.62
C LEU A 39 14.93 17.03 24.97
N ASP A 40 13.79 17.56 25.43
CA ASP A 40 13.15 17.18 26.69
C ASP A 40 12.74 15.71 26.71
N ASN A 41 12.33 15.18 25.57
CA ASN A 41 12.00 13.76 25.41
C ASN A 41 13.25 12.89 25.10
N GLY A 42 14.44 13.47 25.10
CA GLY A 42 15.71 12.77 24.92
C GLY A 42 15.93 12.18 23.55
N PHE A 43 15.21 12.62 22.51
CA PHE A 43 15.32 12.08 21.14
C PHE A 43 16.52 12.67 20.38
N ILE A 44 16.93 13.88 20.72
CA ILE A 44 18.07 14.56 20.11
C ILE A 44 19.08 14.97 21.19
N ARG A 45 20.29 15.27 20.75
CA ARG A 45 21.34 15.94 21.53
C ARG A 45 21.84 17.12 20.73
N ILE A 46 22.22 18.18 21.44
CA ILE A 46 22.76 19.39 20.84
C ILE A 46 24.18 19.57 21.34
N GLU A 47 25.15 19.51 20.43
CA GLU A 47 26.57 19.63 20.72
C GLU A 47 27.16 20.73 19.83
N LYS A 48 27.69 21.81 20.42
CA LYS A 48 28.31 22.92 19.69
C LYS A 48 27.44 23.50 18.55
N GLY A 49 26.12 23.55 18.75
CA GLY A 49 25.17 24.04 17.75
C GLY A 49 24.77 23.01 16.68
N ILE A 50 25.21 21.76 16.81
CA ILE A 50 24.86 20.64 15.94
C ILE A 50 23.83 19.76 16.64
N VAL A 51 22.71 19.52 15.96
CA VAL A 51 21.66 18.60 16.41
C VAL A 51 21.97 17.20 15.89
N LYS A 52 22.04 16.23 16.79
CA LYS A 52 22.27 14.80 16.51
C LYS A 52 21.16 13.96 17.10
N LEU A 53 20.88 12.80 16.50
CA LEU A 53 19.97 11.82 17.09
C LEU A 53 20.62 11.08 18.27
N SER A 54 19.89 10.98 19.37
CA SER A 54 20.23 10.07 20.46
C SER A 54 19.91 8.61 20.08
N GLU A 55 20.35 7.66 20.90
CA GLU A 55 19.95 6.26 20.77
C GLU A 55 18.43 6.08 20.90
N ALA A 56 17.79 6.83 21.81
CA ALA A 56 16.34 6.83 21.98
C ALA A 56 15.62 7.38 20.74
N GLY A 57 16.15 8.44 20.13
CA GLY A 57 15.64 8.99 18.86
C GLY A 57 15.74 7.99 17.71
N ARG A 58 16.87 7.27 17.60
CA ARG A 58 17.06 6.20 16.60
C ARG A 58 16.07 5.05 16.81
N LYS A 59 15.85 4.62 18.06
CA LYS A 59 14.86 3.57 18.41
C LYS A 59 13.43 4.03 18.15
N ALA A 60 13.10 5.28 18.44
CA ALA A 60 11.77 5.85 18.17
C ALA A 60 11.40 5.78 16.67
N LEU A 61 12.38 5.97 15.78
CA LEU A 61 12.21 5.82 14.33
C LEU A 61 12.00 4.37 13.88
N ILE A 62 12.50 3.38 14.63
CA ILE A 62 12.38 1.95 14.32
C ILE A 62 11.03 1.40 14.80
N LEU A 63 10.67 1.72 16.05
CA LEU A 63 9.46 1.23 16.71
C LEU A 63 8.18 1.85 16.14
N ARG A 64 8.29 3.05 15.57
CA ARG A 64 7.17 3.75 14.92
C ARG A 64 7.39 3.84 13.42
N LYS A 65 7.61 2.71 12.74
CA LYS A 65 7.36 2.68 11.29
C LYS A 65 5.88 3.05 11.11
N PRO A 66 5.55 4.23 10.57
CA PRO A 66 4.16 4.56 10.33
C PRO A 66 3.55 3.48 9.44
N GLN A 67 2.31 3.07 9.73
CA GLN A 67 1.57 2.09 8.91
C GLN A 67 1.28 2.58 7.47
N GLY A 68 1.79 3.77 7.12
CA GLY A 68 1.56 4.45 5.87
C GLY A 68 2.71 5.36 5.47
N LYS A 69 2.77 5.72 4.19
CA LYS A 69 3.73 6.73 3.72
C LYS A 69 3.29 8.09 4.21
N MET A 70 4.17 8.84 4.86
CA MET A 70 3.87 10.23 5.22
C MET A 70 3.60 11.04 3.94
N ILE A 71 2.60 11.92 4.00
CA ILE A 71 2.17 12.82 2.94
C ILE A 71 1.87 14.21 3.51
N ILE A 72 1.98 15.22 2.66
CA ILE A 72 1.50 16.57 2.92
C ILE A 72 0.25 16.77 2.07
N ILE A 73 -0.85 17.19 2.69
CA ILE A 73 -2.10 17.54 2.04
C ILE A 73 -2.19 19.05 2.01
N ALA A 74 -2.37 19.63 0.83
CA ALA A 74 -2.56 21.06 0.66
C ALA A 74 -3.93 21.33 0.02
N SER A 75 -4.66 22.31 0.54
CA SER A 75 -5.95 22.72 -0.01
C SER A 75 -6.03 24.24 -0.07
N LYS A 76 -6.59 24.76 -1.17
CA LYS A 76 -6.89 26.17 -1.35
C LYS A 76 -8.30 26.28 -1.94
N LYS A 77 -9.02 27.36 -1.61
CA LYS A 77 -10.39 27.58 -2.06
C LYS A 77 -10.46 27.46 -3.60
N ASN A 78 -11.44 26.69 -4.10
CA ASN A 78 -11.64 26.41 -5.52
C ASN A 78 -10.49 25.65 -6.23
N THR A 79 -9.65 24.94 -5.49
CA THR A 79 -8.66 24.03 -6.07
C THR A 79 -8.85 22.62 -5.53
N PRO A 80 -8.61 21.57 -6.34
CA PRO A 80 -8.63 20.20 -5.85
C PRO A 80 -7.56 20.03 -4.75
N MET A 81 -7.87 19.18 -3.78
CA MET A 81 -6.93 18.83 -2.72
C MET A 81 -5.69 18.16 -3.34
N MET A 82 -4.51 18.70 -3.02
CA MET A 82 -3.24 18.24 -3.57
C MET A 82 -2.49 17.42 -2.53
N VAL A 83 -1.94 16.29 -2.95
CA VAL A 83 -1.16 15.39 -2.09
C VAL A 83 0.29 15.40 -2.54
N TYR A 84 1.19 15.79 -1.64
CA TYR A 84 2.62 15.88 -1.89
C TYR A 84 3.38 14.86 -1.04
N ARG A 85 4.52 14.41 -1.59
CA ARG A 85 5.52 13.70 -0.80
C ARG A 85 6.17 14.70 0.17
N PRO A 86 6.37 14.35 1.45
CA PRO A 86 6.99 15.23 2.41
C PRO A 86 8.40 15.57 1.94
N LYS A 87 8.63 16.85 1.71
CA LYS A 87 9.94 17.43 1.46
C LYS A 87 10.18 18.50 2.50
N PHE A 88 11.41 18.59 2.96
CA PHE A 88 11.84 19.56 3.95
C PHE A 88 11.53 20.99 3.45
N GLY A 89 10.83 21.79 4.28
CA GLY A 89 10.41 23.15 3.94
C GLY A 89 9.23 23.27 2.96
N LEU A 90 8.66 22.17 2.45
CA LEU A 90 7.53 22.23 1.52
C LEU A 90 6.25 22.75 2.18
N SER A 91 5.95 22.33 3.42
CA SER A 91 4.78 22.79 4.17
C SER A 91 4.77 24.31 4.32
N LYS A 92 5.93 24.90 4.63
CA LYS A 92 6.11 26.36 4.73
C LYS A 92 5.85 27.06 3.40
N LYS A 93 6.47 26.60 2.31
CA LYS A 93 6.27 27.18 0.97
C LYS A 93 4.80 27.13 0.52
N LEU A 94 4.10 26.04 0.84
CA LEU A 94 2.67 25.89 0.52
C LEU A 94 1.81 26.87 1.34
N ARG A 95 2.11 27.05 2.64
CA ARG A 95 1.43 28.05 3.49
C ARG A 95 1.68 29.47 2.98
N GLU A 96 2.92 29.82 2.65
CA GLU A 96 3.28 31.12 2.05
C GLU A 96 2.56 31.39 0.72
N ALA A 97 2.29 30.33 -0.07
CA ALA A 97 1.50 30.41 -1.30
C ALA A 97 -0.04 30.45 -1.06
N GLY A 98 -0.47 30.51 0.21
CA GLY A 98 -1.87 30.61 0.62
C GLY A 98 -2.65 29.30 0.62
N PHE A 99 -1.98 28.16 0.78
CA PHE A 99 -2.64 26.87 1.00
C PHE A 99 -2.83 26.60 2.50
N LEU A 100 -3.96 25.99 2.84
CA LEU A 100 -4.12 25.26 4.10
C LEU A 100 -3.37 23.93 3.99
N VAL A 101 -2.48 23.66 4.94
CA VAL A 101 -1.57 22.50 4.88
C VAL A 101 -1.79 21.60 6.09
N GLY A 102 -2.07 20.32 5.83
CA GLY A 102 -2.12 19.24 6.82
C GLY A 102 -1.04 18.19 6.54
N GLU A 103 -0.44 17.65 7.60
CA GLU A 103 0.52 16.55 7.51
C GLU A 103 -0.11 15.27 8.05
N GLY A 104 0.06 14.16 7.34
CA GLY A 104 -0.56 12.90 7.71
C GLY A 104 0.14 11.68 7.13
N TYR A 105 -0.37 10.50 7.46
CA TYR A 105 0.12 9.24 6.91
C TYR A 105 -0.93 8.65 5.98
N LEU A 106 -0.54 8.37 4.74
CA LEU A 106 -1.34 7.60 3.82
C LEU A 106 -1.33 6.14 4.27
N LEU A 107 -2.31 5.76 5.08
CA LEU A 107 -2.54 4.38 5.43
C LEU A 107 -2.87 3.61 4.14
N LYS A 108 -2.12 2.55 3.86
CA LYS A 108 -2.61 1.54 2.92
C LYS A 108 -3.77 0.84 3.62
N GLY A 109 -4.99 1.30 3.37
CA GLY A 109 -6.11 0.38 3.46
C GLY A 109 -5.74 -0.83 2.61
N SER A 110 -5.87 -2.04 3.15
CA SER A 110 -6.13 -3.17 2.28
C SER A 110 -7.33 -2.74 1.45
N LEU A 111 -7.17 -2.60 0.14
CA LEU A 111 -8.33 -2.67 -0.74
C LEU A 111 -9.11 -3.90 -0.24
N PRO A 112 -10.43 -3.82 0.02
CA PRO A 112 -11.19 -5.05 0.15
C PRO A 112 -10.74 -5.92 -1.02
N GLU A 113 -10.29 -7.15 -0.73
CA GLU A 113 -9.99 -8.08 -1.83
C GLU A 113 -11.20 -7.96 -2.75
N PRO A 114 -11.02 -7.60 -4.04
CA PRO A 114 -12.16 -7.42 -4.92
C PRO A 114 -12.97 -8.69 -4.75
N GLU A 115 -14.24 -8.55 -4.33
CA GLU A 115 -15.15 -9.68 -4.21
C GLU A 115 -14.90 -10.55 -5.43
N LYS A 116 -14.49 -11.80 -5.20
CA LYS A 116 -14.08 -12.68 -6.28
C LYS A 116 -15.34 -12.89 -7.11
N ASP A 117 -15.50 -12.08 -8.15
CA ASP A 117 -16.62 -12.15 -9.07
C ASP A 117 -16.37 -13.38 -9.95
N TYR A 118 -16.80 -14.53 -9.42
CA TYR A 118 -16.66 -15.83 -10.07
C TYR A 118 -17.46 -15.86 -11.37
N SER A 119 -18.57 -15.11 -11.46
CA SER A 119 -19.36 -14.94 -12.69
C SER A 119 -18.50 -14.34 -13.81
N ARG A 120 -17.82 -13.22 -13.53
CA ARG A 120 -16.93 -12.58 -14.50
C ARG A 120 -15.74 -13.46 -14.87
N GLN A 121 -15.17 -14.20 -13.92
CA GLN A 121 -14.07 -15.11 -14.22
C GLN A 121 -14.50 -16.32 -15.06
N LEU A 122 -15.71 -16.85 -14.84
CA LEU A 122 -16.30 -17.88 -15.69
C LEU A 122 -16.57 -17.36 -17.11
N LEU A 123 -17.08 -16.14 -17.26
CA LEU A 123 -17.26 -15.49 -18.57
C LEU A 123 -15.94 -15.37 -19.35
N VAL A 124 -14.84 -15.05 -18.67
CA VAL A 124 -13.50 -15.01 -19.30
C VAL A 124 -13.08 -16.39 -19.82
N ILE A 125 -13.35 -17.45 -19.05
CA ILE A 125 -13.04 -18.82 -19.47
C ILE A 125 -13.94 -19.23 -20.64
N GLU A 126 -15.23 -18.97 -20.56
CA GLU A 126 -16.19 -19.29 -21.61
C GLU A 126 -15.85 -18.58 -22.93
N LYS A 127 -15.50 -17.29 -22.86
CA LYS A 127 -15.02 -16.53 -24.02
C LYS A 127 -13.74 -17.14 -24.59
N ALA A 128 -12.78 -17.53 -23.74
CA ALA A 128 -11.55 -18.17 -24.18
C ALA A 128 -11.80 -19.53 -24.86
N ILE A 129 -12.76 -20.32 -24.37
CA ILE A 129 -13.19 -21.58 -24.98
C ILE A 129 -13.83 -21.31 -26.35
N ARG A 130 -14.76 -20.34 -26.43
CA ARG A 130 -15.42 -19.95 -27.69
C ARG A 130 -14.45 -19.47 -28.76
N GLU A 131 -13.45 -18.69 -28.34
CA GLU A 131 -12.39 -18.19 -29.23
C GLU A 131 -11.29 -19.22 -29.51
N SER A 132 -11.45 -20.48 -29.08
CA SER A 132 -10.45 -21.56 -29.22
C SER A 132 -9.06 -21.20 -28.67
N LYS A 133 -8.99 -20.34 -27.65
CA LYS A 133 -7.77 -20.01 -26.93
C LYS A 133 -7.44 -21.11 -25.91
N VAL A 134 -7.17 -22.31 -26.41
CA VAL A 134 -7.14 -23.58 -25.65
C VAL A 134 -6.21 -23.52 -24.43
N ARG A 135 -4.97 -23.05 -24.61
CA ARG A 135 -3.97 -22.96 -23.54
C ARG A 135 -4.33 -21.89 -22.51
N TYR A 136 -4.93 -20.78 -22.94
CA TYR A 136 -5.36 -19.71 -22.05
C TYR A 136 -6.56 -20.14 -21.19
N ALA A 137 -7.54 -20.82 -21.78
CA ALA A 137 -8.66 -21.40 -21.06
C ALA A 137 -8.17 -22.39 -19.99
N ALA A 138 -7.26 -23.30 -20.34
CA ALA A 138 -6.67 -24.25 -19.40
C ALA A 138 -5.96 -23.56 -18.21
N LEU A 139 -5.18 -22.50 -18.47
CA LEU A 139 -4.52 -21.72 -17.42
C LEU A 139 -5.52 -21.02 -16.48
N LYS A 140 -6.62 -20.48 -17.03
CA LYS A 140 -7.66 -19.82 -16.23
C LYS A 140 -8.46 -20.82 -15.40
N ILE A 141 -8.81 -21.97 -15.96
CA ILE A 141 -9.44 -23.08 -15.23
C ILE A 141 -8.53 -23.56 -14.10
N TYR A 142 -7.24 -23.78 -14.37
CA TYR A 142 -6.28 -24.15 -13.31
C TYR A 142 -6.16 -23.08 -12.23
N SER A 143 -6.08 -21.80 -12.61
CA SER A 143 -6.01 -20.70 -11.65
C SER A 143 -7.21 -20.68 -10.71
N LEU A 144 -8.43 -20.85 -11.25
CA LEU A 144 -9.64 -20.93 -10.45
C LEU A 144 -9.72 -22.22 -9.62
N SER A 145 -9.26 -23.36 -10.14
CA SER A 145 -9.32 -24.64 -9.43
C SER A 145 -8.57 -24.66 -8.09
N LYS A 146 -7.61 -23.73 -7.89
CA LYS A 146 -6.86 -23.58 -6.63
C LYS A 146 -7.77 -23.31 -5.43
N ILE A 147 -8.94 -22.70 -5.63
CA ILE A 147 -9.91 -22.44 -4.55
C ILE A 147 -10.52 -23.73 -3.98
N PHE A 148 -10.42 -24.83 -4.73
CA PHE A 148 -10.94 -26.13 -4.36
C PHE A 148 -9.83 -27.12 -4.05
N LYS A 149 -8.58 -26.66 -3.89
CA LYS A 149 -7.43 -27.55 -3.67
C LYS A 149 -7.60 -28.45 -2.44
N GLU A 150 -8.21 -27.92 -1.38
CA GLU A 150 -8.44 -28.62 -0.13
C GLU A 150 -9.72 -29.47 -0.18
N ASN A 151 -10.82 -28.91 -0.67
CA ASN A 151 -12.13 -29.59 -0.66
C ASN A 151 -12.31 -30.57 -1.84
N HIS A 152 -11.67 -30.33 -2.99
CA HIS A 152 -11.78 -31.15 -4.21
C HIS A 152 -10.39 -31.38 -4.87
N PRO A 153 -9.47 -32.09 -4.20
CA PRO A 153 -8.09 -32.26 -4.67
C PRO A 153 -8.01 -32.96 -6.04
N GLU A 154 -8.94 -33.88 -6.34
CA GLU A 154 -8.99 -34.56 -7.63
C GLU A 154 -9.31 -33.61 -8.79
N PHE A 155 -10.20 -32.64 -8.58
CA PHE A 155 -10.50 -31.63 -9.59
C PHE A 155 -9.29 -30.71 -9.83
N PHE A 156 -8.65 -30.25 -8.75
CA PHE A 156 -7.41 -29.48 -8.84
C PHE A 156 -6.31 -30.24 -9.60
N ARG A 157 -6.14 -31.54 -9.32
CA ARG A 157 -5.16 -32.39 -10.02
C ARG A 157 -5.47 -32.51 -11.50
N LYS A 158 -6.74 -32.74 -11.88
CA LYS A 158 -7.17 -32.78 -13.29
C LYS A 158 -6.90 -31.46 -14.01
N ALA A 159 -7.24 -30.33 -13.41
CA ALA A 159 -6.97 -29.01 -13.98
C ALA A 159 -5.45 -28.76 -14.15
N LYS A 160 -4.63 -29.17 -13.18
CA LYS A 160 -3.17 -29.10 -13.27
C LYS A 160 -2.60 -29.97 -14.40
N CYS A 161 -3.13 -31.18 -14.59
CA CYS A 161 -2.73 -32.06 -15.69
C CYS A 161 -3.12 -31.48 -17.06
N ASN A 162 -4.33 -30.93 -17.18
CA ASN A 162 -4.81 -30.32 -18.42
C ASN A 162 -3.95 -29.14 -18.90
N VAL A 163 -3.30 -28.40 -18.01
CA VAL A 163 -2.34 -27.34 -18.41
C VAL A 163 -1.17 -27.88 -19.23
N LYS A 164 -0.77 -29.15 -19.03
CA LYS A 164 0.37 -29.76 -19.74
C LYS A 164 0.04 -30.07 -21.21
N ASN A 165 -1.15 -30.58 -21.47
CA ASN A 165 -1.61 -30.91 -22.82
C ASN A 165 -3.10 -30.53 -22.96
N PRO A 166 -3.42 -29.24 -23.15
CA PRO A 166 -4.78 -28.77 -23.08
C PRO A 166 -5.55 -29.07 -24.38
N THR A 167 -6.75 -29.63 -24.26
CA THR A 167 -7.69 -29.80 -25.37
C THR A 167 -8.95 -28.98 -25.13
N ASN A 168 -9.64 -28.57 -26.21
CA ASN A 168 -10.90 -27.81 -26.08
C ASN A 168 -12.00 -28.64 -25.40
N GLU A 169 -12.07 -29.94 -25.71
CA GLU A 169 -13.02 -30.86 -25.08
C GLU A 169 -12.81 -30.96 -23.56
N GLU A 170 -11.58 -31.16 -23.12
CA GLU A 170 -11.26 -31.24 -21.69
C GLU A 170 -11.45 -29.88 -20.99
N ASN A 171 -11.16 -28.77 -21.67
CA ASN A 171 -11.47 -27.43 -21.15
C ASN A 171 -12.98 -27.22 -20.93
N ILE A 172 -13.84 -27.66 -21.86
CA ILE A 172 -15.31 -27.57 -21.73
C ILE A 172 -15.77 -28.42 -20.55
N ARG A 173 -15.25 -29.65 -20.43
CA ARG A 173 -15.57 -30.56 -19.33
C ARG A 173 -15.20 -29.95 -17.98
N LEU A 174 -13.96 -29.48 -17.84
CA LEU A 174 -13.47 -28.88 -16.59
C LEU A 174 -14.18 -27.56 -16.27
N TYR A 175 -14.53 -26.76 -17.28
CA TYR A 175 -15.33 -25.55 -17.09
C TYR A 175 -16.72 -25.86 -16.51
N ARG A 176 -17.42 -26.88 -17.03
CA ARG A 176 -18.73 -27.31 -16.49
C ARG A 176 -18.61 -27.79 -15.04
N MET A 177 -17.59 -28.61 -14.75
CA MET A 177 -17.30 -29.06 -13.38
C MET A 177 -17.02 -27.88 -12.45
N LEU A 178 -16.20 -26.92 -12.90
CA LEU A 178 -15.85 -25.71 -12.14
C LEU A 178 -17.09 -24.87 -11.81
N ARG A 179 -17.98 -24.65 -12.79
CA ARG A 179 -19.24 -23.90 -12.59
C ARG A 179 -20.12 -24.59 -11.55
N ASN A 180 -20.30 -25.90 -11.65
CA ASN A 180 -21.13 -26.66 -10.71
C ASN A 180 -20.55 -26.63 -9.28
N MET A 181 -19.24 -26.74 -9.13
CA MET A 181 -18.56 -26.65 -7.83
C MET A 181 -18.68 -25.25 -7.21
N LEU A 182 -18.58 -24.20 -8.01
CA LEU A 182 -18.79 -22.83 -7.54
C LEU A 182 -20.22 -22.61 -7.03
N VAL A 183 -21.22 -23.18 -7.71
CA VAL A 183 -22.62 -23.15 -7.28
C VAL A 183 -22.84 -23.95 -5.99
N SER A 184 -22.31 -25.18 -5.90
CA SER A 184 -22.52 -26.05 -4.74
C SER A 184 -21.91 -25.49 -3.45
N GLU A 185 -20.82 -24.72 -3.58
CA GLU A 185 -20.09 -24.14 -2.46
C GLU A 185 -20.59 -22.72 -2.11
N GLY A 186 -21.72 -22.29 -2.70
CA GLY A 186 -22.31 -20.97 -2.45
C GLY A 186 -21.49 -19.80 -2.98
N LYS A 187 -20.51 -20.06 -3.85
CA LYS A 187 -19.61 -19.04 -4.44
C LYS A 187 -20.17 -18.44 -5.73
N LEU A 188 -21.28 -18.98 -6.24
CA LEU A 188 -21.99 -18.49 -7.42
C LEU A 188 -23.49 -18.73 -7.21
N GLU A 189 -24.32 -17.72 -7.49
CA GLU A 189 -25.77 -17.89 -7.48
C GLU A 189 -26.21 -18.85 -8.59
N ARG A 190 -27.27 -19.62 -8.33
CA ARG A 190 -27.93 -20.44 -9.35
C ARG A 190 -28.67 -19.49 -10.30
N VAL A 191 -28.07 -19.23 -11.46
CA VAL A 191 -28.73 -18.61 -12.62
C VAL A 191 -29.20 -19.70 -13.56
#